data_AF-A0A932ZK11-F1
#
_entry.id   AF-A0A932ZK11-F1
#
_cell.length_a   1.000
_cell.length_b   1.000
_cell.length_c   1.000
_cell.angle_alpha   90.00
_cell.angle_beta   90.00
_cell.angle_gamma   90.00
#
_symmetry.space_group_name_H-M   'P 1'
#
loop_
_entity.id
_entity.type
_entity.pdbx_description
1 polymer ?
#
loop_
_entity_poly.entity_id
_entity_poly.type
_entity_poly.pdbx_seq_one_letter_code
_entity_poly.pdbx_strand_id
1 'polypeptide(L)'
;MTKESDIETFLKNVVDRVGDVDEGTHRMFRMLVEITLTYRDELHQSNQEKLTVSETQEALDGFMDVMKTHEIPAKLTPHAHRLIVLWLEEIKKSVHH
;
A
#
# COMPACT_ATOMS: atom_id res chain seq x y z
N MET A 1 -9.08 -20.42 9.98
CA MET A 1 -9.52 -19.07 9.56
C MET A 1 -8.54 -18.08 10.15
N THR A 2 -7.78 -17.36 9.31
CA THR A 2 -7.10 -16.08 9.60
C THR A 2 -6.25 -15.73 8.37
N LYS A 3 -6.84 -15.02 7.40
CA LYS A 3 -6.09 -14.33 6.33
C LYS A 3 -6.10 -12.81 6.52
N GLU A 4 -7.05 -12.28 7.29
CA GLU A 4 -7.13 -10.86 7.66
C GLU A 4 -5.93 -10.42 8.50
N SER A 5 -5.40 -11.31 9.36
CA SER A 5 -4.31 -10.98 10.27
C SER A 5 -2.99 -10.69 9.58
N ASP A 6 -2.73 -11.21 8.37
CA ASP A 6 -1.36 -11.28 7.85
C ASP A 6 -0.95 -9.98 7.17
N ILE A 7 -1.86 -9.35 6.43
CA ILE A 7 -1.65 -8.01 5.87
C ILE A 7 -1.59 -6.97 6.99
N GLU A 8 -2.50 -7.05 7.96
CA GLU A 8 -2.50 -6.14 9.11
C GLU A 8 -1.24 -6.29 9.96
N THR A 9 -0.78 -7.53 10.19
CA THR A 9 0.48 -7.79 10.91
C THR A 9 1.68 -7.31 10.10
N PHE A 10 1.70 -7.53 8.78
CA PHE A 10 2.75 -7.00 7.90
C PHE A 10 2.82 -5.48 7.99
N LEU A 11 1.68 -4.80 7.85
CA LEU A 11 1.61 -3.33 7.89
C LEU A 11 1.98 -2.78 9.27
N LYS A 12 1.54 -3.42 10.36
CA LYS A 12 1.99 -3.07 11.73
C LYS A 12 3.50 -3.22 11.88
N ASN A 13 4.08 -4.34 11.42
CA ASN A 13 5.53 -4.56 11.48
C ASN A 13 6.31 -3.53 10.65
N VAL A 14 5.75 -3.06 9.54
CA VAL A 14 6.34 -1.96 8.75
C VAL A 14 6.31 -0.67 9.56
N VAL A 15 5.18 -0.31 10.17
CA VAL A 15 5.05 0.89 11.02
C VAL A 15 6.01 0.83 12.21
N ASP A 16 6.09 -0.30 12.91
CA ASP A 16 6.98 -0.47 14.07
C ASP A 16 8.46 -0.40 13.69
N ARG A 17 8.83 -0.83 12.47
CA ARG A 17 10.21 -0.72 11.96
C ARG A 17 10.63 0.69 11.60
N VAL A 18 9.68 1.57 11.32
CA VAL A 18 9.96 2.92 10.86
C VAL A 18 10.42 3.81 12.03
N GLY A 19 10.09 3.47 13.29
CA GLY A 19 10.64 4.15 14.48
C GLY A 19 10.11 5.58 14.68
N ASP A 20 10.89 6.43 15.36
CA ASP A 20 10.52 7.82 15.69
C ASP A 20 10.71 8.73 14.46
N VAL A 21 9.81 8.60 13.49
CA VAL A 21 9.79 9.42 12.26
C VAL A 21 8.92 10.66 12.44
N ASP A 22 9.16 11.66 11.59
CA ASP A 22 8.36 12.88 11.59
C ASP A 22 6.88 12.60 11.31
N GLU A 23 6.03 13.52 11.75
CA GLU A 23 4.58 13.41 11.65
C GLU A 23 4.08 13.28 10.20
N GLY A 24 4.81 13.84 9.22
CA GLY A 24 4.53 13.71 7.80
C GLY A 24 4.72 12.27 7.31
N THR A 25 5.82 11.64 7.69
CA THR A 25 6.09 10.23 7.40
C THR A 25 5.04 9.32 8.04
N HIS A 26 4.66 9.56 9.30
CA HIS A 26 3.58 8.83 9.97
C HIS A 26 2.22 8.96 9.25
N ARG A 27 1.87 10.16 8.78
CA ARG A 27 0.64 10.39 7.99
C ARG A 27 0.67 9.64 6.67
N MET A 28 1.79 9.66 5.96
CA MET A 28 1.95 8.93 4.71
C MET A 28 1.77 7.43 4.93
N PHE A 29 2.44 6.85 5.94
CA PHE A 29 2.28 5.44 6.26
C PHE A 29 0.84 5.06 6.60
N ARG A 30 0.14 5.86 7.42
CA ARG A 30 -1.26 5.62 7.74
C ARG A 30 -2.12 5.59 6.48
N MET A 31 -1.93 6.53 5.57
CA MET A 31 -2.64 6.59 4.30
C MET A 31 -2.38 5.33 3.44
N LEU A 32 -1.14 4.87 3.34
CA LEU A 32 -0.81 3.64 2.61
C LEU A 32 -1.57 2.42 3.19
N VAL A 33 -1.60 2.31 4.53
CA VAL A 33 -2.31 1.24 5.25
C VAL A 33 -3.81 1.30 4.99
N GLU A 34 -4.45 2.45 5.19
CA GLU A 34 -5.89 2.63 5.04
C GLU A 34 -6.38 2.31 3.62
N ILE A 35 -5.65 2.76 2.60
CA ILE A 35 -5.96 2.46 1.20
C ILE A 35 -5.81 0.96 0.91
N THR A 36 -4.77 0.32 1.44
CA THR A 36 -4.53 -1.12 1.24
C THR A 36 -5.66 -1.95 1.82
N LEU A 37 -6.11 -1.61 3.04
CA LEU A 37 -7.23 -2.31 3.69
C LEU A 37 -8.54 -2.07 2.93
N THR A 38 -8.79 -0.84 2.48
CA THR A 38 -9.97 -0.51 1.67
C THR A 38 -9.98 -1.32 0.36
N TYR A 39 -8.86 -1.36 -0.36
CA TYR A 39 -8.76 -2.11 -1.60
C TYR A 39 -8.93 -3.63 -1.40
N ARG A 40 -8.35 -4.19 -0.33
CA ARG A 40 -8.57 -5.59 0.07
C ARG A 40 -10.06 -5.88 0.27
N ASP A 41 -10.75 -4.99 0.98
CA ASP A 41 -12.17 -5.17 1.32
C ASP A 41 -13.06 -5.06 0.06
N GLU A 42 -12.71 -4.16 -0.88
CA GLU A 42 -13.36 -4.05 -2.19
C GLU A 42 -13.19 -5.33 -3.04
N LEU A 43 -11.98 -5.91 -3.07
CA LEU A 43 -11.73 -7.18 -3.78
C LEU A 43 -12.54 -8.32 -3.18
N HIS A 44 -12.64 -8.38 -1.85
CA HIS A 44 -13.47 -9.35 -1.14
C HIS A 44 -14.96 -9.19 -1.49
N GLN A 45 -15.48 -7.96 -1.53
CA GLN A 45 -16.88 -7.70 -1.87
C GLN A 45 -17.19 -7.99 -3.34
N SER A 46 -16.23 -7.78 -4.23
CA SER A 46 -16.37 -7.98 -5.68
C SER A 46 -16.17 -9.44 -6.11
N ASN A 47 -15.95 -10.35 -5.15
CA ASN A 47 -15.66 -11.77 -5.39
C ASN A 47 -14.46 -11.97 -6.34
N GLN A 48 -13.53 -11.02 -6.34
CA GLN A 48 -12.28 -11.06 -7.12
C GLN A 48 -11.18 -11.80 -6.37
N GLU A 49 -10.05 -12.02 -7.04
CA GLU A 49 -8.87 -12.59 -6.41
C GLU A 49 -8.42 -11.74 -5.21
N LYS A 50 -7.98 -12.42 -4.15
CA LYS A 50 -7.64 -11.75 -2.89
C LYS A 50 -6.27 -11.12 -3.01
N LEU A 51 -6.15 -9.87 -2.56
CA LEU A 51 -4.86 -9.24 -2.35
C LEU A 51 -4.02 -10.11 -1.39
N THR A 52 -2.84 -10.51 -1.83
CA THR A 52 -1.90 -11.28 -1.01
C THR A 52 -0.88 -10.38 -0.33
N VAL A 53 -0.24 -10.90 0.72
CA VAL A 53 0.88 -10.20 1.38
C VAL A 53 2.04 -9.99 0.40
N SER A 54 2.30 -10.96 -0.49
CA SER A 54 3.37 -10.84 -1.49
C SER A 54 3.13 -9.70 -2.47
N GLU A 55 1.90 -9.52 -2.93
CA GLU A 55 1.53 -8.42 -3.83
C GLU A 55 1.54 -7.07 -3.10
N THR A 56 1.19 -7.06 -1.81
CA THR A 56 1.30 -5.85 -0.99
C THR A 56 2.75 -5.45 -0.79
N GLN A 57 3.65 -6.42 -0.60
CA GLN A 57 5.09 -6.17 -0.49
C GLN A 57 5.67 -5.70 -1.82
N GLU A 58 5.31 -6.35 -2.93
CA GLU A 58 5.71 -5.93 -4.29
C GLU A 58 5.24 -4.50 -4.59
N ALA A 59 4.00 -4.15 -4.20
CA ALA A 59 3.49 -2.80 -4.33
C ALA A 59 4.33 -1.80 -3.53
N LEU A 60 4.66 -2.11 -2.28
CA LEU A 60 5.45 -1.23 -1.42
C LEU A 60 6.85 -1.01 -1.99
N ASP A 61 7.52 -2.07 -2.43
CA ASP A 61 8.85 -1.97 -3.07
C ASP A 61 8.76 -1.13 -4.34
N GLY A 62 7.76 -1.39 -5.20
CA GLY A 62 7.53 -0.61 -6.42
C GLY A 62 7.17 0.86 -6.15
N PHE A 63 6.41 1.14 -5.09
CA PHE A 63 6.10 2.50 -4.66
C PHE A 63 7.36 3.25 -4.21
N MET A 64 8.21 2.61 -3.42
CA MET A 64 9.49 3.19 -3.00
C MET A 64 10.42 3.49 -4.19
N ASP A 65 10.35 2.68 -5.24
CA ASP A 65 11.06 2.94 -6.49
C ASP A 65 10.44 4.11 -7.27
N VAL A 66 9.11 4.18 -7.39
CA VAL A 66 8.42 5.35 -7.99
C VAL A 66 8.81 6.64 -7.28
N MET A 67 8.88 6.65 -5.96
CA MET A 67 9.27 7.84 -5.19
C MET A 67 10.72 8.29 -5.50
N LYS A 68 11.58 7.41 -6.01
CA LYS A 68 12.97 7.73 -6.41
C LYS A 68 13.08 8.09 -7.89
N THR A 69 12.42 7.33 -8.76
CA THR A 69 12.59 7.40 -10.22
C THR A 69 11.50 8.20 -10.91
N HIS A 70 10.38 8.45 -10.24
CA HIS A 70 9.14 9.00 -10.81
C HIS A 70 8.51 8.12 -11.91
N GLU A 71 8.89 6.83 -11.96
CA GLU A 71 8.42 5.87 -12.96
C GLU A 71 7.84 4.62 -12.27
N ILE A 72 6.68 4.15 -12.74
CA ILE A 72 6.08 2.89 -12.26
C ILE A 72 6.84 1.71 -12.86
N PRO A 73 7.32 0.74 -12.05
CA PRO A 73 7.97 -0.45 -12.55
C PRO A 73 7.11 -1.21 -13.57
N ALA A 74 7.71 -1.59 -14.71
CA ALA A 74 6.97 -2.20 -15.82
C ALA A 74 6.49 -3.65 -15.56
N LYS A 75 7.06 -4.33 -14.57
CA LYS A 75 6.75 -5.73 -14.24
C LYS A 75 6.21 -5.79 -12.81
N LEU A 76 4.90 -5.66 -12.70
CA LEU A 76 4.17 -5.76 -11.45
C LEU A 76 2.96 -6.68 -11.65
N THR A 77 2.55 -7.37 -10.60
CA THR A 77 1.23 -8.02 -10.58
C THR A 77 0.11 -6.97 -10.75
N PRO A 78 -1.07 -7.34 -11.31
CA PRO A 78 -2.18 -6.41 -11.48
C PRO A 78 -2.60 -5.74 -10.17
N HIS A 79 -2.61 -6.49 -9.07
CA HIS A 79 -2.93 -5.97 -7.75
C HIS A 79 -1.86 -5.02 -7.22
N ALA A 80 -0.58 -5.36 -7.35
CA ALA A 80 0.50 -4.46 -6.92
C ALA A 80 0.50 -3.15 -7.71
N HIS A 81 0.34 -3.23 -9.03
CA HIS A 81 0.21 -2.06 -9.89
C HIS A 81 -0.98 -1.18 -9.49
N ARG A 82 -2.16 -1.80 -9.28
CA ARG A 82 -3.35 -1.06 -8.88
C ARG A 82 -3.16 -0.37 -7.54
N LEU A 83 -2.53 -1.03 -6.57
CA LEU A 83 -2.30 -0.50 -5.25
C LEU A 83 -1.35 0.72 -5.27
N ILE A 84 -0.27 0.66 -6.07
CA ILE A 84 0.63 1.81 -6.29
C ILE A 84 -0.15 2.99 -6.86
N VAL A 85 -1.00 2.77 -7.87
CA VAL A 85 -1.81 3.85 -8.47
C VAL A 85 -2.72 4.49 -7.42
N LEU A 86 -3.41 3.70 -6.59
CA LEU A 86 -4.29 4.23 -5.55
C LEU A 86 -3.53 5.10 -4.54
N TRP A 87 -2.33 4.67 -4.13
CA TRP A 87 -1.48 5.45 -3.23
C TRP A 87 -1.04 6.78 -3.86
N LEU A 88 -0.60 6.77 -5.12
CA LEU A 88 -0.18 7.98 -5.83
C LEU A 88 -1.35 8.95 -6.04
N GLU A 89 -2.55 8.44 -6.33
CA GLU A 89 -3.78 9.24 -6.44
C GLU A 89 -4.08 9.96 -5.13
N GLU A 90 -3.95 9.28 -3.98
CA GLU A 90 -4.22 9.90 -2.68
C GLU A 90 -3.15 10.92 -2.29
N ILE A 91 -1.86 10.62 -2.55
CA ILE A 91 -0.78 11.59 -2.33
C ILE A 91 -1.04 12.86 -3.14
N LYS A 92 -1.42 12.72 -4.41
CA LYS A 92 -1.74 13.87 -5.27
C LYS A 92 -2.86 14.73 -4.70
N LYS A 93 -3.90 14.13 -4.12
CA LYS A 93 -5.00 14.87 -3.44
C LYS A 93 -4.49 15.60 -2.21
N SER A 94 -3.66 14.95 -1.39
CA SER A 94 -3.13 15.53 -0.15
C SER A 94 -2.18 16.72 -0.37
N VAL A 95 -1.53 16.81 -1.54
CA VAL A 95 -0.60 17.90 -1.90
C VAL A 95 -1.32 19.12 -2.50
N HIS A 96 -2.54 18.95 -3.03
CA HIS A 96 -3.33 20.04 -3.65
C HIS A 96 -4.34 20.70 -2.69
N HIS A 97 -4.35 20.30 -1.41
CA HIS A 97 -5.16 20.87 -0.33
C HIS A 97 -4.29 21.71 0.61
#